data_AF-A0A525JJQ0-F1
#
_entry.id   AF-A0A525JJQ0-F1
#
_cell.length_a   1.000
_cell.length_b   1.000
_cell.length_c   1.000
_cell.angle_alpha   90.00
_cell.angle_beta   90.00
_cell.angle_gamma   90.00
#
_symmetry.space_group_name_H-M   'P 1'
#
loop_
_entity.id
_entity.type
_entity.pdbx_description
1 polymer ?
#
loop_
_entity_poly.entity_id
_entity_poly.type
_entity_poly.pdbx_seq_one_letter_code
_entity_poly.pdbx_strand_id
1 'polypeptide(L)'
;STLAKPERLVGLHFFNPVSRLQLVEVVSHDESDPQLLKEALAFVGAIDRLPLPVKSSPGFLVNRALTPYMLEAMVMLDEKIDQRTIDAAAEKFGMPMGPIELADQVGLDICLAVGDMLRSKFGDMLPPTPAWLREKVARGDLGRKTGKGFYVWKNGKADKGSGPPSTAQPTPEMIDRLILPMSNVCVACLREGIVDNADTVDGAMIFGTGYAPFRGGPLNYARTRGPENVASALRALAAKFGGRFAPDAGWETFK
;
A
#
# COMPACT_ATOMS: atom_id res chain seq x y z
N SER A 1 13.81 -24.16 -9.02
CA SER A 1 12.67 -24.64 -8.22
C SER A 1 13.03 -25.96 -7.56
N THR A 2 12.61 -26.20 -6.31
CA THR A 2 12.73 -27.53 -5.65
C THR A 2 11.47 -28.38 -5.81
N LEU A 3 10.41 -27.85 -6.45
CA LEU A 3 9.18 -28.57 -6.74
C LEU A 3 9.35 -29.44 -7.99
N ALA A 4 8.80 -30.65 -7.96
CA ALA A 4 8.86 -31.58 -9.10
C ALA A 4 7.97 -31.17 -10.28
N LYS A 5 6.91 -30.39 -10.03
CA LYS A 5 5.95 -29.87 -11.02
C LYS A 5 5.63 -28.39 -10.74
N PRO A 6 6.59 -27.47 -10.95
CA PRO A 6 6.44 -26.05 -10.63
C PRO A 6 5.27 -25.38 -11.37
N GLU A 7 4.90 -25.88 -12.54
CA GLU A 7 3.76 -25.41 -13.34
C GLU A 7 2.41 -25.51 -12.60
N ARG A 8 2.33 -26.41 -11.61
CA ARG A 8 1.14 -26.60 -10.76
C ARG A 8 1.09 -25.70 -9.54
N LEU A 9 2.09 -24.83 -9.34
CA LEU A 9 2.09 -23.87 -8.24
C LEU A 9 1.33 -22.61 -8.66
N VAL A 10 0.32 -22.26 -7.86
CA VAL A 10 -0.41 -20.98 -7.93
C VAL A 10 -0.46 -20.38 -6.52
N GLY A 11 -0.33 -19.06 -6.41
CA GLY A 11 -0.48 -18.36 -5.14
C GLY A 11 -1.91 -17.88 -4.96
N LEU A 12 -2.48 -18.07 -3.76
CA LEU A 12 -3.73 -17.43 -3.34
C LEU A 12 -3.45 -16.56 -2.14
N HIS A 13 -3.36 -15.24 -2.35
CA HIS A 13 -3.06 -14.28 -1.30
C HIS A 13 -4.35 -13.65 -0.77
N PHE A 14 -4.74 -14.08 0.43
CA PHE A 14 -5.87 -13.54 1.19
C PHE A 14 -5.42 -12.38 2.09
N PHE A 15 -6.32 -11.42 2.29
CA PHE A 15 -6.08 -10.27 3.17
C PHE A 15 -6.76 -10.45 4.54
N ASN A 16 -6.10 -10.00 5.60
CA ASN A 16 -6.61 -10.10 6.98
C ASN A 16 -7.48 -8.88 7.34
N PRO A 17 -8.70 -9.05 7.89
CA PRO A 17 -9.37 -10.32 8.19
C PRO A 17 -10.04 -10.94 6.97
N VAL A 18 -9.75 -12.24 6.77
CA VAL A 18 -10.26 -13.05 5.65
C VAL A 18 -11.79 -13.07 5.65
N SER A 19 -12.44 -12.98 6.81
CA SER A 19 -13.90 -12.92 6.91
C SER A 19 -14.53 -11.62 6.41
N ARG A 20 -13.78 -10.54 6.23
CA ARG A 20 -14.32 -9.22 5.82
C ARG A 20 -13.77 -8.72 4.48
N LEU A 21 -12.52 -9.04 4.16
CA LEU A 21 -11.90 -8.58 2.92
C LEU A 21 -12.23 -9.55 1.78
N GLN A 22 -12.81 -9.03 0.70
CA GLN A 22 -13.28 -9.84 -0.42
C GLN A 22 -12.18 -10.16 -1.43
N LEU A 23 -11.17 -9.30 -1.56
CA LEU A 23 -10.10 -9.46 -2.53
C LEU A 23 -9.23 -10.68 -2.23
N VAL A 24 -8.84 -11.40 -3.29
CA VAL A 24 -7.77 -12.40 -3.25
C VAL A 24 -6.89 -12.21 -4.47
N GLU A 25 -5.58 -11.97 -4.27
CA GLU A 25 -4.63 -11.97 -5.40
C GLU A 25 -4.32 -13.41 -5.79
N VAL A 26 -4.62 -13.77 -7.03
CA VAL A 26 -4.33 -15.07 -7.65
C VAL A 26 -3.04 -14.91 -8.45
N VAL A 27 -1.96 -15.42 -7.87
CA VAL A 27 -0.60 -15.15 -8.32
C VAL A 27 -0.10 -16.27 -9.24
N SER A 28 0.30 -15.91 -10.45
CA SER A 28 0.98 -16.79 -11.40
C SER A 28 2.48 -16.45 -11.50
N HIS A 29 3.29 -17.42 -11.92
CA HIS A 29 4.70 -17.23 -12.28
C HIS A 29 4.93 -17.66 -13.73
N ASP A 30 6.14 -17.46 -14.25
CA ASP A 30 6.45 -17.67 -15.67
C ASP A 30 6.23 -19.10 -16.16
N GLU A 31 6.29 -20.09 -15.26
CA GLU A 31 6.06 -21.50 -15.59
C GLU A 31 4.64 -21.97 -15.26
N SER A 32 3.75 -21.11 -14.71
CA SER A 32 2.40 -21.50 -14.29
C SER A 32 1.55 -22.00 -15.46
N ASP A 33 0.85 -23.12 -15.25
CA ASP A 33 -0.16 -23.62 -16.19
C ASP A 33 -1.35 -22.64 -16.30
N PRO A 34 -1.64 -22.09 -17.49
CA PRO A 34 -2.77 -21.17 -17.69
C PRO A 34 -4.13 -21.78 -17.35
N GLN A 35 -4.29 -23.09 -17.49
CA GLN A 35 -5.53 -23.78 -17.13
C GLN A 35 -5.72 -23.82 -15.61
N LEU A 36 -4.64 -24.08 -14.87
CA LEU A 36 -4.68 -24.04 -13.41
C LEU A 36 -4.96 -22.63 -12.89
N LEU A 37 -4.41 -21.59 -13.54
CA LEU A 37 -4.73 -20.21 -13.18
C LEU A 37 -6.24 -19.93 -13.32
N LYS A 38 -6.88 -20.38 -14.41
CA LYS A 38 -8.32 -20.25 -14.60
C LYS A 38 -9.12 -20.99 -13.51
N GLU A 39 -8.69 -22.19 -13.14
CA GLU A 39 -9.32 -22.97 -12.07
C GLU A 39 -9.18 -22.28 -10.71
N ALA A 40 -8.02 -21.70 -10.41
CA ALA A 40 -7.79 -20.93 -9.19
C ALA A 40 -8.67 -19.67 -9.13
N LEU A 41 -8.79 -18.93 -10.24
CA LEU A 41 -9.71 -17.78 -10.35
C LEU A 41 -11.17 -18.21 -10.13
N ALA A 42 -11.59 -19.32 -10.75
CA ALA A 42 -12.93 -19.87 -10.58
C ALA A 42 -13.20 -20.33 -9.14
N PHE A 43 -12.23 -20.97 -8.49
CA PHE A 43 -12.31 -21.36 -7.09
C PHE A 43 -12.51 -20.14 -6.17
N VAL A 44 -11.73 -19.08 -6.37
CA VAL A 44 -11.87 -17.84 -5.60
C VAL A 44 -13.27 -17.23 -5.80
N GLY A 45 -13.77 -17.19 -7.03
CA GLY A 45 -15.15 -16.77 -7.29
C GLY A 45 -16.19 -17.65 -6.59
N ALA A 46 -15.99 -18.97 -6.56
CA ALA A 46 -16.91 -19.93 -5.93
C ALA A 46 -16.97 -19.83 -4.39
N ILE A 47 -15.99 -19.19 -3.75
CA ILE A 47 -16.00 -18.91 -2.30
C ILE A 47 -16.43 -17.46 -1.98
N ASP A 48 -17.17 -16.84 -2.92
CA ASP A 48 -17.71 -15.47 -2.83
C ASP A 48 -16.63 -14.39 -2.61
N ARG A 49 -15.48 -14.58 -3.27
CA ARG A 49 -14.36 -13.62 -3.25
C ARG A 49 -14.15 -12.99 -4.62
N LEU A 50 -13.45 -11.86 -4.60
CA LEU A 50 -13.07 -11.11 -5.78
C LEU A 50 -11.65 -11.52 -6.22
N PRO A 51 -11.51 -12.36 -7.26
CA PRO A 51 -10.20 -12.75 -7.76
C PRO A 51 -9.54 -11.59 -8.51
N LEU A 52 -8.26 -11.35 -8.19
CA LEU A 52 -7.38 -10.47 -8.94
C LEU A 52 -6.24 -11.32 -9.55
N PRO A 53 -6.18 -11.54 -10.87
CA PRO A 53 -5.01 -12.17 -11.48
C PRO A 53 -3.79 -11.23 -11.37
N VAL A 54 -2.67 -11.75 -10.88
CA VAL A 54 -1.42 -10.99 -10.72
C VAL A 54 -0.23 -11.85 -11.14
N LYS A 55 0.73 -11.28 -11.89
CA LYS A 55 2.03 -11.94 -12.09
C LYS A 55 2.93 -11.78 -10.87
N SER A 56 3.68 -12.83 -10.55
CA SER A 56 4.58 -12.86 -9.41
C SER A 56 5.61 -11.73 -9.50
N SER A 57 5.61 -10.89 -8.48
CA SER A 57 6.53 -9.77 -8.31
C SER A 57 6.63 -9.47 -6.82
N PRO A 58 7.76 -8.92 -6.32
CA PRO A 58 7.88 -8.58 -4.90
C PRO A 58 6.73 -7.68 -4.43
N GLY A 59 5.90 -8.21 -3.51
CA GLY A 59 4.74 -7.52 -2.96
C GLY A 59 3.48 -7.52 -3.83
N PHE A 60 3.48 -8.28 -4.94
CA PHE A 60 2.34 -8.38 -5.88
C PHE A 60 1.85 -6.99 -6.30
N LEU A 61 0.53 -6.74 -6.29
CA LEU A 61 -0.01 -5.39 -6.51
C LEU A 61 -0.19 -4.67 -5.18
N VAL A 62 -1.00 -5.23 -4.28
CA VAL A 62 -1.54 -4.48 -3.14
C VAL A 62 -0.45 -4.08 -2.15
N ASN A 63 0.39 -5.03 -1.73
CA ASN A 63 1.45 -4.73 -0.76
C ASN A 63 2.52 -3.81 -1.37
N ARG A 64 2.85 -3.99 -2.65
CA ARG A 64 3.78 -3.11 -3.37
C ARG A 64 3.26 -1.67 -3.42
N ALA A 65 1.96 -1.47 -3.68
CA ALA A 65 1.36 -0.14 -3.75
C ALA A 65 1.10 0.50 -2.38
N LEU A 66 0.79 -0.29 -1.34
CA LEU A 66 0.53 0.21 0.02
C LEU A 66 1.81 0.56 0.79
N THR A 67 2.93 -0.10 0.49
CA THR A 67 4.19 0.10 1.23
C THR A 67 4.73 1.53 1.15
N PRO A 68 4.81 2.19 -0.03
CA PRO A 68 5.22 3.59 -0.09
C PRO A 68 4.35 4.52 0.77
N TYR A 69 3.04 4.30 0.82
CA TYR A 69 2.11 5.06 1.67
C TYR A 69 2.44 4.93 3.15
N MET A 70 2.69 3.71 3.62
CA MET A 70 3.05 3.46 5.03
C MET A 70 4.44 4.01 5.36
N LEU A 71 5.44 3.77 4.51
CA LEU A 71 6.80 4.21 4.78
C LEU A 71 6.95 5.74 4.69
N GLU A 72 6.24 6.40 3.78
CA GLU A 72 6.27 7.87 3.72
C GLU A 72 5.68 8.49 4.99
N ALA A 73 4.67 7.88 5.60
CA ALA A 73 4.17 8.31 6.90
C ALA A 73 5.24 8.19 7.99
N MET A 74 6.10 7.16 7.95
CA MET A 74 7.24 7.03 8.88
C MET A 74 8.28 8.13 8.64
N VAL A 75 8.52 8.51 7.38
CA VAL A 75 9.41 9.63 7.04
C VAL A 75 8.84 10.96 7.57
N MET A 76 7.54 11.19 7.43
CA MET A 76 6.89 12.37 7.99
C MET A 76 6.99 12.44 9.53
N LEU A 77 6.95 11.30 10.22
CA LEU A 77 7.19 11.25 11.67
C LEU A 77 8.63 11.64 12.01
N ASP A 78 9.62 11.24 11.20
CA ASP A 78 11.01 11.66 11.36
C ASP A 78 11.18 13.17 11.20
N GLU A 79 10.44 13.76 10.26
CA GLU A 79 10.31 15.21 10.06
C GLU A 79 9.53 15.93 11.16
N LYS A 80 9.15 15.22 12.23
CA LYS A 80 8.44 15.73 13.42
C LYS A 80 7.02 16.21 13.13
N ILE A 81 6.40 15.72 12.07
CA ILE A 81 4.97 15.95 11.82
C ILE A 81 4.17 15.09 12.80
N ASP A 82 3.17 15.69 13.46
CA ASP A 82 2.30 14.98 14.41
C ASP A 82 1.55 13.84 13.72
N GLN A 83 1.57 12.67 14.33
CA GLN A 83 0.97 11.45 13.79
C GLN A 83 -0.53 11.58 13.46
N ARG A 84 -1.27 12.39 14.24
CA ARG A 84 -2.70 12.64 13.99
C ARG A 84 -2.88 13.58 12.80
N THR A 85 -1.96 14.52 12.58
CA THR A 85 -1.99 15.37 11.38
C THR A 85 -1.69 14.57 10.11
N ILE A 86 -0.80 13.57 10.19
CA ILE A 86 -0.53 12.63 9.08
C ILE A 86 -1.78 11.80 8.78
N ASP A 87 -2.40 11.18 9.80
CA ASP A 87 -3.64 10.42 9.62
C ASP A 87 -4.76 11.29 9.07
N ALA A 88 -4.92 12.50 9.60
CA ALA A 88 -5.92 13.46 9.13
C ALA A 88 -5.72 13.87 7.67
N ALA A 89 -4.48 13.86 7.14
CA ALA A 89 -4.23 14.12 5.72
C ALA A 89 -4.84 13.02 4.84
N ALA A 90 -4.58 11.75 5.17
CA ALA A 90 -5.16 10.62 4.46
C ALA A 90 -6.70 10.57 4.61
N GLU A 91 -7.22 10.82 5.81
CA GLU A 91 -8.67 10.88 6.06
C GLU A 91 -9.33 12.03 5.27
N LYS A 92 -8.71 13.22 5.23
CA LYS A 92 -9.18 14.36 4.43
C LYS A 92 -9.19 14.06 2.93
N PHE A 93 -8.26 13.24 2.45
CA PHE A 93 -8.29 12.75 1.07
C PHE A 93 -9.51 11.86 0.81
N GLY A 94 -9.91 11.08 1.81
CA GLY A 94 -11.02 10.14 1.75
C GLY A 94 -10.68 8.71 2.18
N MET A 95 -9.48 8.46 2.70
CA MET A 95 -9.12 7.14 3.20
C MET A 95 -9.92 6.85 4.48
N PRO A 96 -10.38 5.60 4.69
CA PRO A 96 -11.13 5.21 5.88
C PRO A 96 -10.28 5.19 7.15
N MET A 97 -8.95 5.10 7.00
CA MET A 97 -7.99 5.05 8.09
C MET A 97 -6.66 5.67 7.63
N GLY A 98 -6.06 6.49 8.48
CA GLY A 98 -4.74 7.05 8.23
C GLY A 98 -3.60 6.02 8.30
N PRO A 99 -2.42 6.31 7.72
CA PRO A 99 -1.33 5.35 7.61
C PRO A 99 -0.73 4.95 8.96
N ILE A 100 -0.75 5.83 9.96
CA ILE A 100 -0.20 5.55 11.28
C ILE A 100 -1.11 4.58 12.02
N GLU A 101 -2.41 4.87 12.06
CA GLU A 101 -3.40 3.95 12.65
C GLU A 101 -3.41 2.61 11.91
N LEU A 102 -3.31 2.63 10.58
CA LEU A 102 -3.24 1.42 9.77
C LEU A 102 -2.01 0.57 10.10
N ALA A 103 -0.83 1.19 10.26
CA ALA A 103 0.38 0.47 10.63
C ALA A 103 0.23 -0.24 11.99
N ASP A 104 -0.36 0.43 12.98
CA ASP A 104 -0.66 -0.18 14.28
C ASP A 104 -1.69 -1.32 14.18
N GLN A 105 -2.70 -1.16 13.31
CA GLN A 105 -3.74 -2.16 13.08
C GLN A 105 -3.19 -3.42 12.41
N VAL A 106 -2.29 -3.27 11.45
CA VAL A 106 -1.58 -4.37 10.77
C VAL A 106 -0.58 -5.03 11.70
N GLY A 107 0.22 -4.21 12.39
CA GLY A 107 1.30 -4.65 13.27
C GLY A 107 2.66 -4.13 12.79
N LEU A 108 3.38 -3.43 13.67
CA LEU A 108 4.62 -2.74 13.30
C LEU A 108 5.76 -3.68 12.90
N ASP A 109 5.77 -4.89 13.45
CA ASP A 109 6.69 -5.97 13.06
C ASP A 109 6.45 -6.46 11.62
N ILE A 110 5.18 -6.57 11.22
CA ILE A 110 4.80 -6.93 9.85
C ILE A 110 5.16 -5.80 8.89
N CYS A 111 4.82 -4.55 9.24
CA CYS A 111 5.19 -3.38 8.44
C CYS A 111 6.71 -3.29 8.23
N LEU A 112 7.50 -3.53 9.29
CA LEU A 112 8.96 -3.56 9.23
C LEU A 112 9.46 -4.67 8.30
N ALA A 113 8.97 -5.90 8.46
CA ALA A 113 9.39 -7.04 7.64
C ALA A 113 9.05 -6.84 6.15
N VAL A 114 7.84 -6.35 5.84
CA VAL A 114 7.42 -6.07 4.45
C VAL A 114 8.21 -4.91 3.86
N GLY A 115 8.42 -3.83 4.63
CA GLY A 115 9.22 -2.68 4.22
C GLY A 115 10.66 -3.07 3.87
N ASP A 116 11.32 -3.84 4.73
CA ASP A 116 12.68 -4.33 4.50
C ASP A 116 12.76 -5.26 3.29
N MET A 117 11.80 -6.19 3.16
CA MET A 117 11.74 -7.10 2.02
C MET A 117 11.59 -6.34 0.71
N LEU A 118 10.66 -5.39 0.61
CA LEU A 118 10.44 -4.64 -0.62
C LEU A 118 11.61 -3.69 -0.90
N ARG A 119 12.19 -3.05 0.11
CA ARG A 119 13.37 -2.22 -0.08
C ARG A 119 14.57 -3.03 -0.56
N SER A 120 14.74 -4.28 -0.10
CA SER A 120 15.79 -5.17 -0.63
C SER A 120 15.66 -5.46 -2.14
N LYS A 121 14.44 -5.29 -2.70
CA LYS A 121 14.14 -5.54 -4.11
C LYS A 121 14.10 -4.27 -4.96
N PHE A 122 13.58 -3.18 -4.40
CA PHE A 122 13.34 -1.91 -5.10
C PHE A 122 14.36 -0.81 -4.76
N GLY A 123 15.25 -1.06 -3.80
CA GLY A 123 16.31 -0.12 -3.42
C GLY A 123 15.75 1.23 -2.97
N ASP A 124 16.36 2.31 -3.48
CA ASP A 124 16.07 3.68 -3.06
C ASP A 124 14.75 4.25 -3.60
N MET A 125 13.99 3.45 -4.37
CA MET A 125 12.58 3.77 -4.66
C MET A 125 11.70 3.71 -3.40
N LEU A 126 12.17 3.04 -2.35
CA LEU A 126 11.52 3.02 -1.04
C LEU A 126 12.44 3.67 0.01
N PRO A 127 11.91 4.54 0.87
CA PRO A 127 12.72 5.12 1.93
C PRO A 127 13.16 4.02 2.92
N PRO A 128 14.33 4.17 3.56
CA PRO A 128 14.77 3.23 4.57
C PRO A 128 13.81 3.25 5.75
N THR A 129 13.56 2.08 6.35
CA THR A 129 12.78 2.03 7.57
C THR A 129 13.55 2.67 8.73
N PRO A 130 12.95 3.61 9.49
CA PRO A 130 13.68 4.33 10.52
C PRO A 130 14.19 3.43 11.66
N ALA A 131 15.36 3.77 12.23
CA ALA A 131 15.97 3.02 13.32
C ALA A 131 15.05 2.92 14.56
N TRP A 132 14.38 4.02 14.91
CA TRP A 132 13.45 4.07 16.05
C TRP A 132 12.26 3.12 15.88
N LEU A 133 11.86 2.77 14.65
CA LEU A 133 10.78 1.81 14.41
C LEU A 133 11.23 0.40 14.79
N ARG A 134 12.48 0.04 14.49
CA ARG A 134 13.07 -1.24 14.90
C ARG A 134 13.15 -1.34 16.42
N GLU A 135 13.55 -0.26 17.10
CA GLU A 135 13.57 -0.22 18.56
C GLU A 135 12.17 -0.38 19.16
N LYS A 136 11.16 0.27 18.56
CA LYS A 136 9.76 0.14 18.97
C LYS A 136 9.28 -1.31 18.84
N VAL A 137 9.57 -1.96 17.71
CA VAL A 137 9.28 -3.39 17.50
C VAL A 137 10.00 -4.27 18.52
N ALA A 138 11.29 -4.01 18.78
CA ALA A 138 12.09 -4.77 19.74
C ALA A 138 11.56 -4.66 21.19
N ARG A 139 10.89 -3.54 21.54
CA ARG A 139 10.22 -3.35 22.84
C ARG A 139 8.85 -4.02 22.94
N GLY A 140 8.34 -4.62 21.86
CA GLY A 140 7.00 -5.22 21.83
C GLY A 140 5.85 -4.21 21.69
N ASP A 141 6.14 -2.95 21.36
CA ASP A 141 5.13 -1.94 21.01
C ASP A 141 4.63 -2.21 19.56
N LEU A 142 3.95 -3.34 19.32
CA LEU A 142 3.59 -3.82 17.99
C LEU A 142 2.25 -3.28 17.44
N GLY A 143 1.60 -2.35 18.13
CA GLY A 143 0.31 -1.77 17.72
C GLY A 143 -0.89 -2.41 18.42
N ARG A 144 -2.01 -2.54 17.70
CA ARG A 144 -3.30 -2.99 18.27
C ARG A 144 -3.21 -4.32 18.98
N LYS A 145 -2.43 -5.26 18.43
CA LYS A 145 -2.32 -6.64 18.95
C LYS A 145 -1.61 -6.73 20.31
N THR A 146 -0.80 -5.74 20.67
CA THR A 146 -0.12 -5.64 21.97
C THR A 146 -0.68 -4.50 22.83
N GLY A 147 -1.75 -3.84 22.38
CA GLY A 147 -2.37 -2.72 23.08
C GLY A 147 -1.64 -1.38 22.93
N LYS A 148 -0.50 -1.34 22.22
CA LYS A 148 0.32 -0.12 22.08
C LYS A 148 1.26 -0.21 20.88
N GLY A 149 1.31 0.85 20.07
CA GLY A 149 2.29 1.06 19.01
C GLY A 149 2.65 2.54 18.86
N PHE A 150 2.12 3.19 17.83
CA PHE A 150 2.04 4.65 17.71
C PHE A 150 0.95 5.24 18.59
N TYR A 151 -0.19 4.57 18.66
CA TYR A 151 -1.28 4.90 19.56
C TYR A 151 -1.34 3.92 20.72
N VAL A 152 -1.98 4.34 21.81
CA VAL A 152 -2.47 3.41 22.83
C VAL A 152 -3.81 2.85 22.37
N TRP A 153 -4.00 1.54 22.49
CA TRP A 153 -5.21 0.86 22.03
C TRP A 153 -6.05 0.38 23.20
N LYS A 154 -7.33 0.77 23.23
CA LYS A 154 -8.30 0.38 24.26
C LYS A 154 -9.57 -0.14 23.59
N ASN A 155 -10.04 -1.31 23.99
CA ASN A 155 -11.24 -1.95 23.43
C ASN A 155 -11.22 -2.02 21.89
N GLY A 156 -10.03 -2.26 21.32
CA GLY A 156 -9.84 -2.35 19.87
C GLY A 156 -9.86 -1.03 19.09
N LYS A 157 -9.88 0.13 19.77
CA LYS A 157 -9.81 1.47 19.16
C LYS A 157 -8.53 2.20 19.56
N ALA A 158 -7.98 3.01 18.65
CA ALA A 158 -6.85 3.88 18.93
C ALA A 158 -7.26 5.10 19.76
N ASP A 159 -6.52 5.38 20.83
CA ASP A 159 -6.69 6.56 21.68
C ASP A 159 -5.94 7.77 21.10
N LYS A 160 -6.57 8.44 20.12
CA LYS A 160 -6.01 9.64 19.46
C LYS A 160 -6.09 10.92 20.32
N GLY A 161 -6.71 10.85 21.51
CA GLY A 161 -6.88 11.99 22.43
C GLY A 161 -5.75 12.14 23.44
N SER A 162 -4.89 11.13 23.57
CA SER A 162 -3.78 11.13 24.51
C SER A 162 -2.60 12.00 24.00
N GLY A 163 -2.53 13.26 24.47
CA GLY A 163 -1.43 14.20 24.17
C GLY A 163 -1.91 15.62 23.91
N PRO A 164 -1.01 16.63 23.89
CA PRO A 164 -1.40 18.01 23.57
C PRO A 164 -2.06 18.04 22.18
N PRO A 165 -3.15 18.79 21.98
CA PRO A 165 -3.84 18.83 20.70
C PRO A 165 -2.91 19.35 19.60
N SER A 166 -2.88 18.65 18.46
CA SER A 166 -2.22 19.18 17.26
C SER A 166 -3.09 20.29 16.68
N THR A 167 -2.56 21.50 16.59
CA THR A 167 -3.23 22.63 15.93
C THR A 167 -2.92 22.68 14.42
N ALA A 168 -1.97 21.86 13.96
CA ALA A 168 -1.53 21.83 12.58
C ALA A 168 -2.58 21.13 11.69
N GLN A 169 -3.04 21.85 10.67
CA GLN A 169 -3.97 21.34 9.68
C GLN A 169 -3.23 20.58 8.57
N PRO A 170 -3.79 19.46 8.08
CA PRO A 170 -3.18 18.70 6.99
C PRO A 170 -3.16 19.53 5.69
N THR A 171 -1.97 19.61 5.09
CA THR A 171 -1.72 20.37 3.86
C THR A 171 -1.95 19.51 2.61
N PRO A 172 -2.22 20.11 1.44
CA PRO A 172 -2.29 19.36 0.18
C PRO A 172 -1.00 18.59 -0.16
N GLU A 173 0.17 19.14 0.20
CA GLU A 173 1.46 18.46 -0.01
C GLU A 173 1.55 17.17 0.80
N MET A 174 1.05 17.15 2.04
CA MET A 174 1.01 15.92 2.85
C MET A 174 0.12 14.85 2.20
N ILE A 175 -1.02 15.26 1.65
CA ILE A 175 -1.91 14.36 0.91
C ILE A 175 -1.17 13.79 -0.31
N ASP A 176 -0.51 14.64 -1.09
CA ASP A 176 0.21 14.21 -2.28
C ASP A 176 1.37 13.25 -1.96
N ARG A 177 2.14 13.54 -0.90
CA ARG A 177 3.20 12.67 -0.41
C ARG A 177 2.68 11.28 -0.04
N LEU A 178 1.50 11.17 0.55
CA LEU A 178 0.93 9.88 0.92
C LEU A 178 0.31 9.14 -0.28
N ILE A 179 -0.48 9.84 -1.09
CA ILE A 179 -1.35 9.23 -2.09
C ILE A 179 -0.65 8.99 -3.43
N LEU A 180 0.14 9.96 -3.92
CA LEU A 180 0.71 9.86 -5.26
C LEU A 180 1.71 8.70 -5.42
N PRO A 181 2.51 8.30 -4.40
CA PRO A 181 3.32 7.09 -4.49
C PRO A 181 2.50 5.82 -4.75
N MET A 182 1.27 5.72 -4.22
CA MET A 182 0.39 4.57 -4.51
C MET A 182 0.02 4.56 -6.00
N SER A 183 -0.41 5.71 -6.54
CA SER A 183 -0.70 5.85 -7.98
C SER A 183 0.53 5.55 -8.84
N ASN A 184 1.72 6.02 -8.43
CA ASN A 184 2.98 5.80 -9.13
C ASN A 184 3.30 4.30 -9.24
N VAL A 185 3.16 3.55 -8.14
CA VAL A 185 3.34 2.09 -8.15
C VAL A 185 2.27 1.39 -8.97
N CYS A 186 1.00 1.83 -8.91
CA CYS A 186 -0.07 1.23 -9.71
C CYS A 186 0.21 1.37 -11.21
N VAL A 187 0.71 2.54 -11.65
CA VAL A 187 1.15 2.76 -13.03
C VAL A 187 2.35 1.87 -13.39
N ALA A 188 3.33 1.73 -12.49
CA ALA A 188 4.46 0.81 -12.69
C ALA A 188 4.00 -0.64 -12.85
N CYS A 189 3.06 -1.11 -12.01
CA CYS A 189 2.51 -2.46 -12.09
C CYS A 189 1.77 -2.73 -13.42
N LEU A 190 1.08 -1.74 -13.98
CA LEU A 190 0.50 -1.84 -15.31
C LEU A 190 1.58 -1.93 -16.40
N ARG A 191 2.56 -1.02 -16.37
CA ARG A 191 3.67 -1.00 -17.36
C ARG A 191 4.46 -2.30 -17.36
N GLU A 192 4.68 -2.87 -16.18
CA GLU A 192 5.41 -4.13 -15.98
C GLU A 192 4.55 -5.37 -16.30
N GLY A 193 3.25 -5.20 -16.58
CA GLY A 193 2.33 -6.30 -16.86
C GLY A 193 2.10 -7.21 -15.66
N ILE A 194 2.24 -6.68 -14.45
CA ILE A 194 1.92 -7.36 -13.18
C ILE A 194 0.41 -7.56 -13.08
N VAL A 195 -0.34 -6.54 -13.49
CA VAL A 195 -1.77 -6.60 -13.75
C VAL A 195 -1.99 -5.99 -15.13
N ASP A 196 -2.95 -6.54 -15.86
CA ASP A 196 -3.20 -6.31 -17.27
C ASP A 196 -4.30 -5.25 -17.53
N ASN A 197 -5.06 -4.86 -16.51
CA ASN A 197 -6.15 -3.88 -16.63
C ASN A 197 -6.17 -2.84 -15.50
N ALA A 198 -6.32 -1.57 -15.88
CA ALA A 198 -6.39 -0.43 -14.96
C ALA A 198 -7.60 -0.50 -14.02
N ASP A 199 -8.78 -0.89 -14.52
CA ASP A 199 -9.99 -0.95 -13.70
C ASP A 199 -9.88 -2.03 -12.62
N THR A 200 -9.18 -3.13 -12.94
CA THR A 200 -8.92 -4.21 -12.00
C THR A 200 -7.91 -3.77 -10.93
N VAL A 201 -6.90 -2.96 -11.29
CA VAL A 201 -6.00 -2.32 -10.32
C VAL A 201 -6.77 -1.40 -9.37
N ASP A 202 -7.64 -0.56 -9.91
CA ASP A 202 -8.46 0.35 -9.10
C ASP A 202 -9.38 -0.40 -8.14
N GLY A 203 -10.10 -1.41 -8.64
CA GLY A 203 -10.94 -2.29 -7.82
C GLY A 203 -10.13 -2.98 -6.72
N ALA A 204 -8.97 -3.56 -7.05
CA ALA A 204 -8.11 -4.21 -6.07
C ALA A 204 -7.63 -3.25 -4.98
N MET A 205 -7.25 -2.03 -5.32
CA MET A 205 -6.82 -1.06 -4.32
C MET A 205 -7.99 -0.60 -3.43
N ILE A 206 -9.19 -0.48 -3.96
CA ILE A 206 -10.40 -0.20 -3.18
C ILE A 206 -10.72 -1.36 -2.23
N PHE A 207 -10.84 -2.60 -2.73
CA PHE A 207 -11.25 -3.75 -1.92
C PHE A 207 -10.14 -4.31 -1.03
N GLY A 208 -8.87 -4.11 -1.39
CA GLY A 208 -7.71 -4.60 -0.67
C GLY A 208 -7.18 -3.63 0.39
N THR A 209 -7.17 -2.33 0.11
CA THR A 209 -6.61 -1.31 1.02
C THR A 209 -7.65 -0.37 1.61
N GLY A 210 -8.88 -0.37 1.09
CA GLY A 210 -9.89 0.63 1.42
C GLY A 210 -9.63 1.98 0.75
N TYR A 211 -8.88 2.02 -0.37
CA TYR A 211 -8.63 3.27 -1.09
C TYR A 211 -9.94 4.02 -1.35
N ALA A 212 -9.93 5.35 -1.13
CA ALA A 212 -11.10 6.24 -1.17
C ALA A 212 -12.09 5.90 -2.32
N PRO A 213 -13.20 5.18 -2.05
CA PRO A 213 -14.00 4.57 -3.11
C PRO A 213 -14.67 5.60 -4.03
N PHE A 214 -15.06 6.75 -3.49
CA PHE A 214 -15.66 7.85 -4.26
C PHE A 214 -14.68 8.54 -5.23
N ARG A 215 -13.39 8.20 -5.16
CA ARG A 215 -12.38 8.62 -6.14
C ARG A 215 -12.10 7.57 -7.21
N GLY A 216 -12.74 6.40 -7.13
CA GLY A 216 -12.66 5.34 -8.13
C GLY A 216 -11.34 4.58 -8.19
N GLY A 217 -10.46 4.71 -7.20
CA GLY A 217 -9.15 4.06 -7.17
C GLY A 217 -7.97 4.98 -7.55
N PRO A 218 -6.71 4.53 -7.35
CA PRO A 218 -5.52 5.35 -7.58
C PRO A 218 -5.29 5.77 -9.03
N LEU A 219 -5.70 4.95 -10.01
CA LEU A 219 -5.55 5.24 -11.43
C LEU A 219 -6.70 6.12 -11.93
N ASN A 220 -7.95 5.85 -11.55
CA ASN A 220 -9.06 6.74 -11.83
C ASN A 220 -8.87 8.14 -11.21
N TYR A 221 -8.35 8.20 -9.98
CA TYR A 221 -7.97 9.47 -9.35
C TYR A 221 -6.93 10.22 -10.19
N ALA A 222 -5.91 9.51 -10.69
CA ALA A 222 -4.89 10.10 -11.54
C ALA A 222 -5.45 10.63 -12.87
N ARG A 223 -6.38 9.90 -13.51
CA ARG A 223 -7.11 10.37 -14.71
C ARG A 223 -7.90 11.64 -14.41
N THR A 224 -8.64 11.64 -13.31
CA THR A 224 -9.47 12.78 -12.88
C THR A 224 -8.64 14.03 -12.59
N ARG A 225 -7.46 13.86 -11.97
CA ARG A 225 -6.51 14.94 -11.71
C ARG A 225 -5.75 15.39 -12.97
N GLY A 226 -5.68 14.55 -13.99
CA GLY A 226 -4.82 14.67 -15.15
C GLY A 226 -3.49 13.95 -14.92
N PRO A 227 -3.15 12.91 -15.69
CA PRO A 227 -1.91 12.14 -15.53
C PRO A 227 -0.65 13.01 -15.54
N GLU A 228 -0.60 14.02 -16.41
CA GLU A 228 0.52 14.97 -16.48
C GLU A 228 0.65 15.83 -15.21
N ASN A 229 -0.49 16.20 -14.60
CA ASN A 229 -0.49 16.94 -13.34
C ASN A 229 0.00 16.06 -12.19
N VAL A 230 -0.32 14.76 -12.21
CA VAL A 230 0.22 13.80 -11.23
C VAL A 230 1.73 13.64 -11.43
N ALA A 231 2.20 13.40 -12.66
CA ALA A 231 3.62 13.28 -12.95
C ALA A 231 4.40 14.54 -12.58
N SER A 232 3.84 15.73 -12.86
CA SER A 232 4.42 17.02 -12.45
C SER A 232 4.51 17.16 -10.92
N ALA A 233 3.45 16.81 -10.19
CA ALA A 233 3.46 16.83 -8.73
C ALA A 233 4.49 15.83 -8.15
N LEU A 234 4.58 14.63 -8.70
CA LEU A 234 5.61 13.65 -8.34
C LEU A 234 7.03 14.19 -8.57
N ARG A 235 7.30 14.86 -9.69
CA ARG A 235 8.60 15.51 -9.94
C ARG A 235 8.90 16.62 -8.93
N ALA A 236 7.90 17.44 -8.57
CA ALA A 236 8.06 18.47 -7.55
C ALA A 236 8.37 17.87 -6.17
N LEU A 237 7.68 16.80 -5.79
CA LEU A 237 7.98 16.04 -4.57
C LEU A 237 9.38 15.42 -4.64
N ALA A 238 9.79 14.88 -5.78
CA ALA A 238 11.11 14.29 -5.96
C ALA A 238 12.23 15.32 -5.80
N ALA A 239 12.03 16.54 -6.31
CA ALA A 239 12.98 17.64 -6.13
C ALA A 239 13.12 18.07 -4.67
N LYS A 240 12.02 18.04 -3.90
CA LYS A 240 12.01 18.50 -2.50
C LYS A 240 12.41 17.43 -1.50
N PHE A 241 11.96 16.20 -1.71
CA PHE A 241 12.06 15.12 -0.73
C PHE A 241 12.96 13.97 -1.20
N GLY A 242 13.30 13.90 -2.48
CA GLY A 242 14.24 12.92 -3.05
C GLY A 242 13.59 11.90 -4.00
N GLY A 243 14.45 11.10 -4.64
CA GLY A 243 14.11 10.25 -5.79
C GLY A 243 13.03 9.19 -5.60
N ARG A 244 12.63 8.86 -4.36
CA ARG A 244 11.52 7.93 -4.08
C ARG A 244 10.17 8.39 -4.67
N PHE A 245 10.03 9.67 -4.99
CA PHE A 245 8.87 10.23 -5.68
C PHE A 245 9.05 10.35 -7.20
N ALA A 246 10.17 9.89 -7.77
CA ALA A 246 10.38 9.98 -9.21
C ALA A 246 9.22 9.30 -9.95
N PRO A 247 8.61 9.98 -10.95
CA PRO A 247 7.53 9.39 -11.70
C PRO A 247 8.03 8.17 -12.48
N ASP A 248 7.25 7.09 -12.45
CA ASP A 248 7.48 5.92 -13.27
C ASP A 248 7.34 6.23 -14.77
N ALA A 249 8.12 5.55 -15.62
CA ALA A 249 8.05 5.74 -17.07
C ALA A 249 6.64 5.44 -17.65
N GLY A 250 5.82 4.66 -16.95
CA GLY A 250 4.46 4.32 -17.38
C GLY A 250 3.56 5.56 -17.52
N TRP A 251 3.86 6.66 -16.81
CA TRP A 251 3.12 7.91 -16.95
C TRP A 251 3.17 8.51 -18.36
N GLU A 252 4.19 8.20 -19.17
CA GLU A 252 4.28 8.67 -20.57
C GLU A 252 3.21 8.07 -21.48
N THR A 253 2.69 6.90 -21.10
CA THR A 253 1.71 6.14 -21.90
C THR A 253 0.34 6.06 -21.23
N PHE A 254 0.27 6.29 -19.91
CA PHE A 254 -0.96 6.24 -19.14
C PHE A 254 -1.83 7.46 -19.42
N LYS A 255 -3.06 7.22 -19.86
CA LYS A 255 -4.05 8.25 -20.20
C LYS A 255 -5.32 8.11 -19.35
#